data_AF-A0AAE0EXT5-F1
#
_entry.id   AF-A0AAE0EXT5-F1
#
_cell.length_a   1.000
_cell.length_b   1.000
_cell.length_c   1.000
_cell.angle_alpha   90.00
_cell.angle_beta   90.00
_cell.angle_gamma   90.00
#
_symmetry.space_group_name_H-M   'P 1'
#
loop_
_entity.id
_entity.type
_entity.pdbx_description
1 polymer ?
#
loop_
_entity_poly.entity_id
_entity_poly.type
_entity_poly.pdbx_seq_one_letter_code
_entity_poly.pdbx_strand_id
1 'polypeptide(L)'
;MRPVILNTESVWSSPARAPLEVAKTLQKTLLKLQGKFLAEDGSGVDYQGLLKSSEFQEYKQMTGELREVDLTTLSEIPERRCFFINLYNALTVHAICASFEERPIKSVLDIKDFWKTMSYQIGAFVFSLDAMEHGILRGNRPHPSTRKSFFQEDDPRLSLGVPLDCRVHFALVCGAVSCPSIRVFQQTNLEKGLQGAATSFCDGEVEVDTSCVKMSKIFDWYSKDFGSTQIEVLETIVSFMSPGQQRDQLNQLVQDGRGKRSHLTQGWRWFLRPLFGLQTMLPGPVYVRFKSYDWSLNHS
;
A
#
# COMPACT_ATOMS: atom_id res chain seq x y z
N MET A 1 -19.57 7.66 -8.41
CA MET A 1 -19.80 6.30 -8.94
C MET A 1 -20.36 5.44 -7.83
N ARG A 2 -21.18 4.44 -8.16
CA ARG A 2 -21.75 3.52 -7.18
C ARG A 2 -20.68 2.50 -6.75
N PRO A 3 -20.56 2.17 -5.45
CA PRO A 3 -19.63 1.13 -5.00
C PRO A 3 -20.06 -0.24 -5.54
N VAL A 4 -19.06 -1.09 -5.80
CA VAL A 4 -19.23 -2.52 -6.09
C VAL A 4 -18.95 -3.27 -4.79
N ILE A 5 -20.01 -3.76 -4.14
CA ILE A 5 -19.93 -4.39 -2.81
C ILE A 5 -19.86 -5.90 -2.99
N LEU A 6 -18.72 -6.51 -2.69
CA LEU A 6 -18.43 -7.90 -3.06
C LEU A 6 -18.95 -8.95 -2.05
N ASN A 7 -19.48 -8.52 -0.91
CA ASN A 7 -19.93 -9.42 0.16
C ASN A 7 -21.45 -9.37 0.41
N THR A 8 -22.24 -9.10 -0.63
CA THR A 8 -23.71 -9.06 -0.56
C THR A 8 -24.41 -10.34 -1.02
N GLU A 9 -23.69 -11.27 -1.65
CA GLU A 9 -24.27 -12.50 -2.23
C GLU A 9 -24.77 -13.49 -1.18
N SER A 10 -24.21 -13.45 0.03
CA SER A 10 -24.57 -14.36 1.12
C SER A 10 -25.20 -13.62 2.29
N VAL A 11 -26.17 -14.28 2.93
CA VAL A 11 -26.74 -13.84 4.21
C VAL A 11 -26.00 -14.58 5.31
N TRP A 12 -25.35 -13.83 6.20
CA TRP A 12 -24.74 -14.41 7.38
C TRP A 12 -25.82 -14.59 8.46
N SER A 13 -26.03 -15.82 8.90
CA SER A 13 -27.14 -16.18 9.81
C SER A 13 -26.70 -16.47 11.24
N SER A 14 -25.38 -16.43 11.52
CA SER A 14 -24.81 -16.67 12.84
C SER A 14 -24.35 -15.36 13.49
N PRO A 15 -24.22 -15.28 14.82
CA PRO A 15 -23.54 -14.16 15.44
C PRO A 15 -22.13 -14.00 14.87
N ALA A 16 -21.74 -12.76 14.54
CA ALA A 16 -20.39 -12.48 14.05
C ALA A 16 -19.36 -12.74 15.16
N ARG A 17 -18.20 -13.25 14.76
CA ARG A 17 -17.01 -13.29 15.61
C ARG A 17 -16.44 -11.89 15.80
N ALA A 18 -15.49 -11.77 16.73
CA ALA A 18 -14.74 -10.53 16.93
C ALA A 18 -14.13 -10.02 15.60
N PRO A 19 -14.18 -8.71 15.30
CA PRO A 19 -13.76 -8.18 13.99
C PRO A 19 -12.35 -8.63 13.58
N LEU A 20 -11.39 -8.63 14.51
CA LEU A 20 -10.02 -9.09 14.26
C LEU A 20 -9.95 -10.56 13.84
N GLU A 21 -10.75 -11.43 14.44
CA GLU A 21 -10.79 -12.85 14.10
C GLU A 21 -11.37 -13.09 12.71
N VAL A 22 -12.40 -12.32 12.34
CA VAL A 22 -12.98 -12.35 10.99
C VAL A 22 -11.94 -11.91 9.95
N ALA A 23 -11.34 -10.73 10.13
CA ALA A 23 -10.34 -10.21 9.19
C ALA A 23 -9.11 -11.12 9.06
N LYS A 24 -8.61 -11.64 10.18
CA LYS A 24 -7.49 -12.62 10.21
C LYS A 24 -7.85 -13.89 9.45
N THR A 25 -9.05 -14.42 9.68
CA THR A 25 -9.53 -15.63 9.01
C THR A 25 -9.63 -15.42 7.50
N LEU A 26 -10.26 -14.33 7.06
CA LEU A 26 -10.42 -14.01 5.65
C LEU A 26 -9.05 -13.89 4.95
N GLN A 27 -8.14 -13.09 5.52
CA GLN A 27 -6.81 -12.92 4.92
C GLN A 27 -6.02 -14.25 4.89
N LYS A 28 -6.07 -15.04 5.96
CA LYS A 28 -5.39 -16.35 6.02
C LYS A 28 -5.96 -17.33 5.01
N THR A 29 -7.28 -17.42 4.89
CA THR A 29 -7.96 -18.28 3.91
C THR A 29 -7.54 -17.88 2.49
N LEU A 30 -7.55 -16.59 2.19
CA LEU A 30 -7.19 -16.09 0.87
C LEU A 30 -5.73 -16.36 0.51
N LEU A 31 -4.81 -16.24 1.47
CA LEU A 31 -3.41 -16.60 1.25
C LEU A 31 -3.21 -18.10 0.98
N LYS A 32 -3.94 -18.95 1.70
CA LYS A 32 -3.93 -20.39 1.45
C LYS A 32 -4.43 -20.70 0.04
N LEU A 33 -5.49 -20.01 -0.39
CA LEU A 33 -6.03 -20.12 -1.73
C LEU A 33 -5.02 -19.66 -2.79
N GLN A 34 -4.45 -18.47 -2.66
CA GLN A 34 -3.43 -17.97 -3.58
C GLN A 34 -2.25 -18.94 -3.71
N GLY A 35 -1.77 -19.52 -2.59
CA GLY A 35 -0.70 -20.52 -2.61
C GLY A 35 -1.06 -21.81 -3.34
N LYS A 36 -2.32 -22.24 -3.31
CA LYS A 36 -2.81 -23.43 -4.04
C LYS A 36 -2.88 -23.20 -5.55
N PHE A 37 -3.12 -21.95 -5.97
CA PHE A 37 -3.27 -21.55 -7.37
C PHE A 37 -2.07 -20.76 -7.89
N LEU A 38 -0.93 -20.80 -7.20
CA LEU A 38 0.30 -20.20 -7.68
C LEU A 38 0.87 -21.05 -8.83
N ALA A 39 1.26 -20.41 -9.93
CA ALA A 39 1.93 -21.10 -11.03
C ALA A 39 3.24 -21.74 -10.53
N GLU A 40 3.59 -22.92 -11.07
CA GLU A 40 4.79 -23.67 -10.65
C GLU A 40 6.09 -22.89 -10.82
N ASP A 41 6.14 -21.99 -11.80
CA ASP A 41 7.27 -21.09 -12.08
C ASP A 41 7.26 -19.80 -11.24
N GLY A 42 6.25 -19.62 -10.37
CA GLY A 42 6.07 -18.43 -9.55
C GLY A 42 5.68 -17.17 -10.31
N SER A 43 5.34 -17.27 -11.60
CA SER A 43 5.04 -16.12 -12.47
C SER A 43 3.75 -15.38 -12.12
N GLY A 44 2.85 -16.00 -11.34
CA GLY A 44 1.62 -15.38 -10.86
C GLY A 44 0.63 -16.39 -10.29
N VAL A 45 -0.55 -15.89 -9.92
CA VAL A 45 -1.67 -16.71 -9.42
C VAL A 45 -2.67 -16.94 -10.55
N ASP A 46 -3.11 -18.19 -10.73
CA ASP A 46 -4.22 -18.55 -11.61
C ASP A 46 -5.55 -18.11 -10.99
N TYR A 47 -5.86 -16.83 -11.18
CA TYR A 47 -7.10 -16.22 -10.69
C TYR A 47 -8.36 -16.84 -11.34
N GLN A 48 -8.26 -17.40 -12.55
CA GLN A 48 -9.40 -18.05 -13.21
C GLN A 48 -9.71 -19.41 -12.60
N GLY A 49 -8.68 -20.22 -12.34
CA GLY A 49 -8.82 -21.48 -11.63
C GLY A 49 -9.29 -21.26 -10.19
N LEU A 50 -8.71 -20.27 -9.50
CA LEU A 50 -9.10 -19.87 -8.16
C LEU A 50 -10.60 -19.52 -8.10
N LEU A 51 -11.06 -18.67 -9.03
CA LEU A 51 -12.44 -18.23 -9.11
C LEU A 51 -13.45 -19.38 -9.25
N LYS A 52 -13.09 -20.41 -10.02
CA LYS A 52 -13.93 -21.60 -10.25
C LYS A 52 -13.89 -22.63 -9.10
N SER A 53 -12.99 -22.44 -8.13
CA SER A 53 -12.80 -23.39 -7.03
C SER A 53 -13.94 -23.31 -6.01
N SER A 54 -14.33 -24.46 -5.45
CA SER A 54 -15.32 -24.52 -4.37
C SER A 54 -14.83 -23.75 -3.15
N GLU A 55 -13.53 -23.77 -2.86
CA GLU A 55 -12.97 -23.08 -1.71
C GLU A 55 -13.01 -21.54 -1.85
N PHE A 56 -12.97 -21.01 -3.08
CA PHE A 56 -13.21 -19.58 -3.29
C PHE A 56 -14.70 -19.22 -3.15
N GLN A 57 -15.62 -20.10 -3.56
CA GLN A 57 -17.05 -19.90 -3.31
C GLN A 57 -17.36 -19.88 -1.81
N GLU A 58 -16.74 -20.77 -1.03
CA GLU A 58 -16.78 -20.74 0.43
C GLU A 58 -16.22 -19.43 0.99
N TYR A 59 -15.07 -18.96 0.47
CA TYR A 59 -14.50 -17.67 0.86
C TYR A 59 -15.49 -16.51 0.62
N LYS A 60 -16.17 -16.46 -0.54
CA LYS A 60 -17.20 -15.43 -0.81
C LYS A 60 -18.31 -15.47 0.24
N GLN A 61 -18.77 -16.65 0.63
CA GLN A 61 -19.79 -16.79 1.70
C GLN A 61 -19.26 -16.29 3.06
N MET A 62 -18.01 -16.59 3.40
CA MET A 62 -17.38 -16.13 4.64
C MET A 62 -17.29 -14.60 4.74
N THR A 63 -17.13 -13.90 3.61
CA THR A 63 -17.09 -12.42 3.63
C THR A 63 -18.41 -11.78 4.07
N GLY A 64 -19.53 -12.52 4.01
CA GLY A 64 -20.83 -12.06 4.48
C GLY A 64 -20.84 -11.73 5.98
N GLU A 65 -20.02 -12.41 6.79
CA GLU A 65 -19.88 -12.15 8.23
C GLU A 65 -19.45 -10.71 8.55
N LEU A 66 -18.68 -10.07 7.66
CA LEU A 66 -18.24 -8.68 7.83
C LEU A 66 -19.41 -7.71 8.02
N ARG A 67 -20.59 -8.02 7.47
CA ARG A 67 -21.77 -7.15 7.59
C ARG A 67 -22.35 -7.12 9.00
N GLU A 68 -22.05 -8.14 9.79
CA GLU A 68 -22.58 -8.34 11.13
C GLU A 68 -21.54 -8.03 12.24
N VAL A 69 -20.31 -7.65 11.87
CA VAL A 69 -19.27 -7.33 12.87
C VAL A 69 -19.55 -6.02 13.59
N ASP A 70 -19.33 -6.00 14.90
CA ASP A 70 -19.39 -4.80 15.72
C ASP A 70 -18.05 -4.06 15.69
N LEU A 71 -17.99 -2.96 14.94
CA LEU A 71 -16.79 -2.13 14.82
C LEU A 71 -16.47 -1.35 16.11
N THR A 72 -17.41 -1.20 17.04
CA THR A 72 -17.18 -0.47 18.30
C THR A 72 -16.23 -1.21 19.24
N THR A 73 -16.06 -2.53 19.04
CA THR A 73 -15.13 -3.34 19.82
C THR A 73 -13.67 -3.20 19.40
N LEU A 74 -13.37 -2.47 18.31
CA LEU A 74 -11.99 -2.15 17.90
C LEU A 74 -11.51 -0.90 18.66
N SER A 75 -11.20 -1.06 19.95
CA SER A 75 -10.87 0.06 20.83
C SER A 75 -9.46 0.59 20.59
N GLU A 76 -8.50 -0.28 20.27
CA GLU A 76 -7.09 0.08 20.20
C GLU A 76 -6.60 0.36 18.77
N ILE A 77 -5.66 1.31 18.62
CA ILE A 77 -5.07 1.67 17.32
C ILE A 77 -4.43 0.46 16.60
N PRO A 78 -3.64 -0.40 17.27
CA PRO A 78 -3.11 -1.62 16.64
C PRO A 78 -4.19 -2.56 16.12
N GLU A 79 -5.34 -2.66 16.78
CA GLU A 79 -6.44 -3.53 16.36
C GLU A 79 -7.06 -3.02 15.06
N ARG A 80 -7.40 -1.73 15.02
CA ARG A 80 -7.90 -1.08 13.80
C ARG A 80 -6.91 -1.23 12.66
N ARG A 81 -5.62 -1.01 12.91
CA ARG A 81 -4.58 -1.15 11.88
C ARG A 81 -4.50 -2.58 11.35
N CYS A 82 -4.44 -3.59 12.22
CA CYS A 82 -4.45 -5.00 11.79
C CYS A 82 -5.71 -5.36 11.00
N PHE A 83 -6.87 -4.93 11.49
CA PHE A 83 -8.16 -5.18 10.85
C PHE A 83 -8.20 -4.64 9.42
N PHE A 84 -7.91 -3.35 9.25
CA PHE A 84 -8.00 -2.70 7.93
C PHE A 84 -6.88 -3.10 6.97
N ILE A 85 -5.65 -3.39 7.44
CA ILE A 85 -4.59 -3.92 6.55
C ILE A 85 -5.00 -5.31 6.02
N ASN A 86 -5.44 -6.20 6.91
CA ASN A 86 -5.86 -7.54 6.51
C ASN A 86 -7.05 -7.49 5.53
N LEU A 87 -8.05 -6.64 5.79
CA LEU A 87 -9.21 -6.53 4.91
C LEU A 87 -8.91 -5.83 3.59
N TYR A 88 -8.05 -4.81 3.57
CA TYR A 88 -7.61 -4.19 2.31
C TYR A 88 -6.94 -5.24 1.42
N ASN A 89 -6.02 -6.03 1.98
CA ASN A 89 -5.30 -7.06 1.25
C ASN A 89 -6.25 -8.17 0.77
N ALA A 90 -7.21 -8.57 1.61
CA ALA A 90 -8.20 -9.58 1.27
C ALA A 90 -9.18 -9.10 0.18
N LEU A 91 -9.64 -7.85 0.29
CA LEU A 91 -10.52 -7.20 -0.68
C LEU A 91 -9.82 -7.04 -2.03
N THR A 92 -8.54 -6.68 -2.05
CA THR A 92 -7.79 -6.48 -3.30
C THR A 92 -7.80 -7.74 -4.16
N VAL A 93 -7.48 -8.89 -3.55
CA VAL A 93 -7.44 -10.17 -4.26
C VAL A 93 -8.84 -10.65 -4.63
N HIS A 94 -9.84 -10.48 -3.74
CA HIS A 94 -11.23 -10.78 -4.07
C HIS A 94 -11.70 -9.95 -5.28
N ALA A 95 -11.41 -8.65 -5.28
CA ALA A 95 -11.76 -7.75 -6.37
C ALA A 95 -11.06 -8.10 -7.69
N ILE A 96 -9.80 -8.56 -7.65
CA ILE A 96 -9.12 -9.11 -8.82
C ILE A 96 -9.90 -10.32 -9.37
N CYS A 97 -10.24 -11.29 -8.53
CA CYS A 97 -11.00 -12.47 -8.94
C CYS A 97 -12.36 -12.10 -9.53
N ALA A 98 -13.12 -11.22 -8.86
CA ALA A 98 -14.41 -10.74 -9.33
C ALA A 98 -14.29 -10.02 -10.68
N SER A 99 -13.19 -9.30 -10.92
CA SER A 99 -12.96 -8.63 -12.21
C SER A 99 -12.75 -9.64 -13.36
N PHE A 100 -12.17 -10.81 -13.07
CA PHE A 100 -12.05 -11.91 -14.04
C PHE A 100 -13.38 -12.61 -14.36
N GLU A 101 -14.42 -12.47 -13.52
CA GLU A 101 -15.79 -12.92 -13.86
C GLU A 101 -16.37 -12.08 -15.02
N GLU A 102 -16.11 -10.77 -15.02
CA GLU A 102 -16.62 -9.86 -16.06
C GLU A 102 -15.80 -9.94 -17.36
N ARG A 103 -14.47 -9.91 -17.25
CA ARG A 103 -13.56 -9.99 -18.40
C ARG A 103 -12.13 -10.36 -17.98
N PRO A 104 -11.35 -11.00 -18.86
CA PRO A 104 -9.91 -11.10 -18.65
C PRO A 104 -9.25 -9.72 -18.52
N ILE A 105 -8.43 -9.54 -17.50
CA ILE A 105 -7.63 -8.33 -17.26
C ILE A 105 -6.14 -8.66 -17.27
N LYS A 106 -5.30 -7.71 -17.71
CA LYS A 106 -3.83 -7.83 -17.61
C LYS A 106 -3.32 -7.15 -16.34
N SER A 107 -3.97 -6.07 -15.94
CA SER A 107 -3.67 -5.33 -14.73
C SER A 107 -4.95 -4.77 -14.10
N VAL A 108 -4.97 -4.62 -12.78
CA VAL A 108 -6.02 -3.86 -12.09
C VAL A 108 -6.07 -2.40 -12.53
N LEU A 109 -4.96 -1.88 -13.08
CA LEU A 109 -4.90 -0.54 -13.65
C LEU A 109 -5.78 -0.38 -14.90
N ASP A 110 -6.14 -1.49 -15.55
CA ASP A 110 -7.08 -1.50 -16.68
C ASP A 110 -8.54 -1.36 -16.23
N ILE A 111 -8.79 -1.39 -14.91
CA ILE A 111 -10.12 -1.26 -14.33
C ILE A 111 -10.27 0.17 -13.82
N LYS A 112 -11.13 0.91 -14.50
CA LYS A 112 -11.41 2.29 -14.15
C LYS A 112 -11.91 2.39 -12.71
N ASP A 113 -11.26 3.26 -11.94
CA ASP A 113 -11.62 3.60 -10.56
C ASP A 113 -11.68 2.38 -9.60
N PHE A 114 -10.92 1.32 -9.90
CA PHE A 114 -10.86 0.06 -9.13
C PHE A 114 -10.82 0.28 -7.61
N TRP A 115 -9.87 1.07 -7.12
CA TRP A 115 -9.71 1.34 -5.69
C TRP A 115 -10.85 2.16 -5.07
N LYS A 116 -11.53 3.00 -5.86
CA LYS A 116 -12.66 3.81 -5.39
C LYS A 116 -13.96 3.02 -5.31
N THR A 117 -14.12 2.01 -6.16
CA THR A 117 -15.40 1.31 -6.33
C THR A 117 -15.44 -0.04 -5.62
N MET A 118 -14.36 -0.83 -5.68
CA MET A 118 -14.30 -2.17 -5.09
C MET A 118 -14.35 -2.08 -3.57
N SER A 119 -15.39 -2.67 -2.97
CA SER A 119 -15.77 -2.43 -1.57
C SER A 119 -16.25 -3.68 -0.84
N TYR A 120 -16.12 -3.65 0.49
CA TYR A 120 -16.90 -4.49 1.39
C TYR A 120 -17.88 -3.64 2.20
N GLN A 121 -19.02 -4.23 2.53
CA GLN A 121 -19.86 -3.75 3.61
C GLN A 121 -19.36 -4.36 4.93
N ILE A 122 -19.07 -3.51 5.90
CA ILE A 122 -18.54 -3.87 7.21
C ILE A 122 -19.40 -3.20 8.27
N GLY A 123 -20.15 -3.99 9.03
CA GLY A 123 -21.23 -3.48 9.87
C GLY A 123 -22.21 -2.61 9.06
N ALA A 124 -22.47 -1.40 9.58
CA ALA A 124 -23.35 -0.42 8.96
C ALA A 124 -22.70 0.38 7.81
N PHE A 125 -21.40 0.19 7.53
CA PHE A 125 -20.65 1.06 6.62
C PHE A 125 -20.14 0.31 5.39
N VAL A 126 -19.91 1.05 4.31
CA VAL A 126 -19.23 0.54 3.11
C VAL A 126 -17.81 1.11 3.07
N PHE A 127 -16.83 0.24 2.85
CA PHE A 127 -15.42 0.60 2.74
C PHE A 127 -14.87 0.12 1.40
N SER A 128 -14.50 1.07 0.55
CA SER A 128 -13.66 0.78 -0.62
C SER A 128 -12.19 0.62 -0.21
N LEU A 129 -11.35 0.14 -1.13
CA LEU A 129 -9.89 0.11 -0.93
C LEU A 129 -9.34 1.50 -0.56
N ASP A 130 -9.74 2.55 -1.29
CA ASP A 130 -9.37 3.93 -0.96
C ASP A 130 -9.88 4.36 0.42
N ALA A 131 -11.08 3.93 0.82
CA ALA A 131 -11.64 4.28 2.13
C ALA A 131 -10.81 3.67 3.26
N MET A 132 -10.38 2.41 3.11
CA MET A 132 -9.51 1.74 4.08
C MET A 132 -8.11 2.36 4.09
N GLU A 133 -7.50 2.58 2.93
CA GLU A 133 -6.14 3.12 2.85
C GLU A 133 -6.09 4.59 3.28
N HIS A 134 -6.84 5.46 2.63
CA HIS A 134 -6.72 6.91 2.80
C HIS A 134 -7.57 7.43 3.95
N GLY A 135 -8.80 6.94 4.05
CA GLY A 135 -9.73 7.33 5.11
C GLY A 135 -9.29 6.85 6.49
N ILE A 136 -8.85 5.59 6.58
CA ILE A 136 -8.51 4.96 7.87
C ILE A 136 -7.00 4.89 8.11
N LEU A 137 -6.25 4.14 7.30
CA LEU A 137 -4.84 3.77 7.58
C LEU A 137 -3.86 4.94 7.45
N ARG A 138 -4.17 5.92 6.58
CA ARG A 138 -3.39 7.14 6.40
C ARG A 138 -3.93 8.33 7.20
N GLY A 139 -4.85 8.11 8.15
CA GLY A 139 -5.40 9.16 9.01
C GLY A 139 -6.19 10.22 8.24
N ASN A 140 -7.13 9.79 7.39
CA ASN A 140 -7.97 10.63 6.54
C ASN A 140 -7.20 11.61 5.61
N ARG A 141 -5.99 11.24 5.19
CA ARG A 141 -5.19 12.04 4.26
C ARG A 141 -5.77 11.98 2.84
N PRO A 142 -5.55 13.03 2.02
CA PRO A 142 -6.02 13.04 0.64
C PRO A 142 -5.36 11.93 -0.20
N HIS A 143 -6.11 11.40 -1.17
CA HIS A 143 -5.57 10.56 -2.23
C HIS A 143 -4.54 11.37 -3.06
N PRO A 144 -3.39 10.83 -3.50
CA PRO A 144 -2.36 11.57 -4.26
C PRO A 144 -2.87 12.33 -5.48
N SER A 145 -3.89 11.81 -6.16
CA SER A 145 -4.57 12.47 -7.30
C SER A 145 -5.55 13.59 -6.93
N THR A 146 -5.74 13.88 -5.64
CA THR A 146 -6.70 14.87 -5.15
C THR A 146 -6.11 15.69 -3.99
N ARG A 147 -6.76 16.79 -3.61
CA ARG A 147 -6.35 17.61 -2.46
C ARG A 147 -7.32 17.56 -1.28
N LYS A 148 -8.46 16.90 -1.43
CA LYS A 148 -9.50 16.84 -0.39
C LYS A 148 -9.27 15.61 0.49
N SER A 149 -9.44 15.77 1.80
CA SER A 149 -9.55 14.64 2.72
C SER A 149 -10.62 13.66 2.23
N PHE A 150 -10.40 12.39 2.49
CA PHE A 150 -11.21 11.33 1.91
C PHE A 150 -12.63 11.33 2.48
N PHE A 151 -12.74 11.28 3.80
CA PHE A 151 -13.97 11.45 4.55
C PHE A 151 -14.21 12.92 4.91
N GLN A 152 -15.48 13.34 4.84
CA GLN A 152 -15.94 14.66 5.30
C GLN A 152 -16.06 14.67 6.83
N GLU A 153 -16.16 15.87 7.42
CA GLU A 153 -16.14 16.07 8.88
C GLU A 153 -17.29 15.37 9.63
N ASP A 154 -18.42 15.14 8.97
CA ASP A 154 -19.61 14.48 9.49
C ASP A 154 -19.64 12.97 9.23
N ASP A 155 -18.62 12.41 8.57
CA ASP A 155 -18.56 10.99 8.26
C ASP A 155 -18.29 10.17 9.53
N PRO A 156 -19.21 9.28 9.93
CA PRO A 156 -19.06 8.51 11.17
C PRO A 156 -17.85 7.57 11.18
N ARG A 157 -17.32 7.21 9.99
CA ARG A 157 -16.14 6.34 9.85
C ARG A 157 -14.86 7.01 10.33
N LEU A 158 -14.84 8.34 10.51
CA LEU A 158 -13.71 9.06 11.09
C LEU A 158 -13.31 8.52 12.47
N SER A 159 -14.27 8.03 13.26
CA SER A 159 -14.03 7.43 14.58
C SER A 159 -13.11 6.19 14.55
N LEU A 160 -13.02 5.52 13.40
CA LEU A 160 -12.21 4.33 13.17
C LEU A 160 -10.80 4.67 12.64
N GLY A 161 -10.53 5.93 12.34
CA GLY A 161 -9.24 6.40 11.83
C GLY A 161 -8.09 6.05 12.77
N VAL A 162 -6.90 5.84 12.19
CA VAL A 162 -5.66 5.65 12.93
C VAL A 162 -4.62 6.70 12.52
N PRO A 163 -3.67 7.07 13.40
CA PRO A 163 -2.54 7.89 12.99
C PRO A 163 -1.77 7.23 11.86
N LEU A 164 -1.28 8.05 10.93
CA LEU A 164 -0.44 7.57 9.82
C LEU A 164 0.80 6.86 10.38
N ASP A 165 1.01 5.65 9.88
CA ASP A 165 2.28 4.95 9.92
C ASP A 165 2.72 4.75 8.47
N CYS A 166 3.80 5.40 8.03
CA CYS A 166 4.18 5.38 6.61
C CYS A 166 4.56 3.97 6.10
N ARG A 167 4.83 3.02 6.99
CA ARG A 167 5.13 1.62 6.62
C ARG A 167 3.91 0.89 6.05
N VAL A 168 2.69 1.41 6.22
CA VAL A 168 1.49 0.82 5.61
C VAL A 168 1.59 0.77 4.08
N HIS A 169 2.29 1.71 3.45
CA HIS A 169 2.54 1.74 2.01
C HIS A 169 3.24 0.47 1.48
N PHE A 170 3.96 -0.25 2.34
CA PHE A 170 4.66 -1.49 2.00
C PHE A 170 3.92 -2.74 2.49
N ALA A 171 2.89 -2.58 3.32
CA ALA A 171 2.09 -3.66 3.88
C ALA A 171 0.79 -3.92 3.09
N LEU A 172 0.41 -3.00 2.21
CA LEU A 172 -0.76 -3.09 1.36
C LEU A 172 -0.41 -3.66 -0.02
N VAL A 173 -1.28 -4.51 -0.54
CA VAL A 173 -1.14 -5.09 -1.89
C VAL A 173 -1.28 -3.97 -2.93
N CYS A 174 -0.28 -3.85 -3.81
CA CYS A 174 -0.28 -2.87 -4.89
C CYS A 174 -1.24 -3.22 -6.05
N GLY A 175 -1.90 -4.38 -5.98
CA GLY A 175 -2.83 -4.89 -6.99
C GLY A 175 -2.17 -5.53 -8.21
N ALA A 176 -0.84 -5.62 -8.24
CA ALA A 176 -0.13 -6.35 -9.29
C ALA A 176 -0.39 -7.87 -9.17
N VAL A 177 -0.72 -8.50 -10.30
CA VAL A 177 -1.08 -9.93 -10.43
C VAL A 177 0.00 -10.86 -9.86
N SER A 178 1.27 -10.42 -9.85
CA SER A 178 2.46 -11.21 -9.49
C SER A 178 3.01 -10.95 -8.07
N CYS A 179 2.35 -10.17 -7.21
CA CYS A 179 2.92 -9.77 -5.91
C CYS A 179 2.96 -10.97 -4.91
N PRO A 180 4.14 -11.45 -4.46
CA PRO A 180 4.24 -12.60 -3.56
C PRO A 180 4.14 -12.24 -2.05
N SER A 181 3.63 -13.22 -1.29
CA SER A 181 3.40 -13.32 0.17
C SER A 181 2.98 -12.07 0.94
N ILE A 182 1.67 -11.92 1.12
CA ILE A 182 1.10 -10.96 2.06
C ILE A 182 1.10 -11.59 3.45
N ARG A 183 1.54 -10.87 4.48
CA ARG A 183 1.50 -11.36 5.86
C ARG A 183 0.11 -11.16 6.46
N VAL A 184 -0.31 -12.07 7.34
CA VAL A 184 -1.48 -11.85 8.20
C VAL A 184 -1.03 -11.02 9.40
N PHE A 185 -1.60 -9.83 9.56
CA PHE A 185 -1.26 -8.92 10.65
C PHE A 185 -2.09 -9.20 11.90
N GLN A 186 -1.41 -9.24 13.04
CA GLN A 186 -1.97 -9.36 14.38
C GLN A 186 -1.24 -8.37 15.29
N GLN A 187 -1.85 -7.97 16.42
CA GLN A 187 -1.21 -7.03 17.35
C GLN A 187 0.21 -7.48 17.75
N THR A 188 0.37 -8.78 18.00
CA THR A 188 1.65 -9.39 18.42
C THR A 188 2.74 -9.34 17.36
N ASN A 189 2.39 -9.19 16.07
CA ASN A 189 3.35 -9.17 14.97
C ASN A 189 3.35 -7.85 14.18
N LEU A 190 2.48 -6.89 14.52
CA LEU A 190 2.21 -5.70 13.71
C LEU A 190 3.49 -4.89 13.44
N GLU A 191 4.21 -4.51 14.49
CA GLU A 191 5.42 -3.69 14.38
C GLU A 191 6.51 -4.39 13.57
N LYS A 192 6.80 -5.65 13.89
CA LYS A 192 7.80 -6.44 13.16
C LYS A 192 7.37 -6.68 11.71
N GLY A 193 6.09 -6.88 11.46
CA GLY A 193 5.52 -7.10 10.14
C GLY A 193 5.61 -5.85 9.25
N LEU A 194 5.25 -4.68 9.80
CA LEU A 194 5.35 -3.39 9.11
C LEU A 194 6.81 -3.04 8.81
N GLN A 195 7.69 -3.19 9.80
CA GLN A 195 9.12 -2.95 9.60
C GLN A 195 9.70 -3.91 8.57
N GLY A 196 9.41 -5.21 8.67
CA GLY A 196 9.91 -6.20 7.72
C GLY A 196 9.39 -5.98 6.30
N ALA A 197 8.17 -5.48 6.13
CA ALA A 197 7.64 -5.08 4.83
C ALA A 197 8.40 -3.86 4.26
N ALA A 198 8.61 -2.83 5.07
CA ALA A 198 9.36 -1.64 4.67
C ALA A 198 10.81 -1.95 4.29
N THR A 199 11.49 -2.76 5.11
CA THR A 199 12.86 -3.21 4.84
C THR A 199 12.95 -4.03 3.57
N SER A 200 12.09 -5.05 3.41
CA SER A 200 12.08 -5.88 2.20
C SER A 200 11.83 -5.06 0.94
N PHE A 201 10.96 -4.05 1.01
CA PHE A 201 10.69 -3.17 -0.12
C PHE A 201 11.89 -2.27 -0.43
N CYS A 202 12.46 -1.60 0.58
CA CYS A 202 13.56 -0.67 0.36
C CYS A 202 14.83 -1.38 -0.13
N ASP A 203 15.14 -2.55 0.42
CA ASP A 203 16.31 -3.34 0.01
C ASP A 203 16.18 -3.86 -1.45
N GLY A 204 14.95 -4.04 -1.95
CA GLY A 204 14.70 -4.49 -3.32
C GLY A 204 14.55 -3.36 -4.35
N GLU A 205 14.02 -2.21 -3.94
CA GLU A 205 13.59 -1.13 -4.85
C GLU A 205 14.44 0.14 -4.78
N VAL A 206 15.33 0.26 -3.79
CA VAL A 206 16.22 1.43 -3.63
C VAL A 206 17.62 1.05 -4.09
N GLU A 207 18.08 1.70 -5.16
CA GLU A 207 19.45 1.56 -5.66
C GLU A 207 20.18 2.89 -5.47
N VAL A 208 21.37 2.83 -4.87
CA VAL A 208 22.20 4.00 -4.59
C VAL A 208 23.46 3.92 -5.44
N ASP A 209 23.70 4.97 -6.21
CA ASP A 209 24.93 5.24 -6.94
C ASP A 209 25.63 6.46 -6.31
N THR A 210 26.90 6.68 -6.65
CA THR A 210 27.80 7.75 -6.21
C THR A 210 27.17 9.15 -6.09
N SER A 211 26.19 9.49 -6.93
CA SER A 211 25.50 10.80 -6.90
C SER A 211 24.01 10.72 -7.17
N CYS A 212 23.44 9.52 -7.25
CA CYS A 212 22.06 9.32 -7.65
C CYS A 212 21.39 8.22 -6.84
N VAL A 213 20.15 8.43 -6.44
CA VAL A 213 19.31 7.40 -5.82
C VAL A 213 18.14 7.10 -6.73
N LYS A 214 18.00 5.83 -7.10
CA LYS A 214 16.89 5.30 -7.88
C LYS A 214 15.93 4.61 -6.91
N MET A 215 14.65 4.95 -6.98
CA MET A 215 13.64 4.40 -6.07
C MET A 215 12.25 4.36 -6.70
N SER A 216 11.32 3.65 -6.06
CA SER A 216 9.92 3.60 -6.51
C SER A 216 9.21 4.95 -6.45
N LYS A 217 8.25 5.16 -7.37
CA LYS A 217 7.35 6.34 -7.40
C LYS A 217 6.48 6.50 -6.15
N ILE A 218 6.35 5.47 -5.32
CA ILE A 218 5.60 5.55 -4.08
C ILE A 218 6.10 6.67 -3.16
N PHE A 219 7.43 6.91 -3.16
CA PHE A 219 8.07 7.97 -2.38
C PHE A 219 7.80 9.38 -2.94
N ASP A 220 7.35 9.50 -4.19
CA ASP A 220 6.93 10.76 -4.80
C ASP A 220 5.43 11.00 -4.54
N TRP A 221 4.58 10.04 -4.94
CA TRP A 221 3.12 10.10 -4.79
C TRP A 221 2.68 10.34 -3.35
N TYR A 222 3.35 9.67 -2.41
CA TYR A 222 3.08 9.76 -0.99
C TYR A 222 4.21 10.45 -0.21
N SER A 223 4.99 11.31 -0.87
CA SER A 223 6.14 12.02 -0.25
C SER A 223 5.82 12.63 1.12
N LYS A 224 4.66 13.29 1.25
CA LYS A 224 4.18 13.90 2.51
C LYS A 224 3.93 12.92 3.65
N ASP A 225 3.80 11.62 3.36
CA ASP A 225 3.63 10.58 4.36
C ASP A 225 4.98 10.12 4.92
N PHE A 226 6.06 10.28 4.16
CA PHE A 226 7.42 9.92 4.58
C PHE A 226 8.21 11.09 5.17
N GLY A 227 7.92 12.33 4.77
CA GLY A 227 8.61 13.51 5.30
C GLY A 227 8.10 14.82 4.73
N SER A 228 8.39 15.93 5.40
CA SER A 228 8.04 17.28 4.94
C SER A 228 9.06 17.82 3.94
N THR A 229 10.29 17.30 3.98
CA THR A 229 11.37 17.64 3.06
C THR A 229 11.95 16.41 2.39
N GLN A 230 12.60 16.58 1.24
CA GLN A 230 13.26 15.47 0.54
C GLN A 230 14.30 14.78 1.43
N ILE A 231 15.02 15.55 2.25
CA ILE A 231 16.00 15.00 3.19
C ILE A 231 15.32 14.09 4.21
N GLU A 232 14.19 14.50 4.78
CA GLU A 232 13.40 13.65 5.71
C GLU A 232 12.84 12.39 5.04
N VAL A 233 12.44 12.47 3.77
CA VAL A 233 12.02 11.28 3.00
C VAL A 233 13.19 10.30 2.88
N LEU A 234 14.38 10.78 2.50
CA LEU A 234 15.57 9.94 2.38
C LEU A 234 16.00 9.36 3.73
N GLU A 235 15.90 10.12 4.83
CA GLU A 235 16.17 9.63 6.19
C GLU A 235 15.22 8.52 6.59
N THR A 236 13.94 8.67 6.25
CA THR A 236 12.95 7.63 6.46
C THR A 236 13.30 6.38 5.67
N ILE A 237 13.73 6.50 4.41
CA ILE A 237 14.22 5.37 3.61
C ILE A 237 15.44 4.70 4.26
N VAL A 238 16.44 5.48 4.69
CA VAL A 238 17.63 4.98 5.40
C VAL A 238 17.24 4.17 6.64
N SER A 239 16.19 4.60 7.36
CA SER A 239 15.69 3.89 8.55
C SER A 239 15.03 2.55 8.24
N PHE A 240 14.59 2.34 7.00
CA PHE A 240 13.99 1.08 6.55
C PHE A 240 15.01 0.11 5.99
N MET A 241 16.08 0.58 5.35
CA MET A 241 17.09 -0.28 4.73
C MET A 241 17.85 -1.14 5.75
N SER A 242 18.18 -2.36 5.35
CA SER A 242 19.09 -3.22 6.12
C SER A 242 20.49 -2.59 6.21
N PRO A 243 21.28 -2.88 7.28
CA PRO A 243 22.69 -2.50 7.32
C PRO A 243 23.44 -3.03 6.11
N GLY A 244 24.19 -2.17 5.43
CA GLY A 244 24.93 -2.53 4.23
C GLY A 244 25.37 -1.33 3.40
N GLN A 245 26.15 -1.59 2.35
CA GLN A 245 26.82 -0.56 1.55
C GLN A 245 25.86 0.50 0.99
N GLN A 246 24.71 0.08 0.43
CA GLN A 246 23.74 1.03 -0.14
C GLN A 246 23.13 1.94 0.93
N ARG A 247 22.81 1.40 2.11
CA ARG A 247 22.31 2.20 3.23
C ARG A 247 23.36 3.20 3.70
N ASP A 248 24.60 2.77 3.85
CA ASP A 248 25.70 3.63 4.31
C ASP A 248 25.97 4.76 3.31
N GLN A 249 25.96 4.45 2.01
CA GLN A 249 26.09 5.44 0.93
C GLN A 249 24.92 6.44 0.94
N LEU A 250 23.68 5.97 1.07
CA LEU A 250 22.52 6.87 1.14
C LEU A 250 22.59 7.77 2.36
N ASN A 251 22.95 7.20 3.52
CA ASN A 251 23.12 7.97 4.75
C ASN A 251 24.20 9.04 4.59
N GLN A 252 25.33 8.71 3.95
CA GLN A 252 26.37 9.69 3.65
C GLN A 252 25.85 10.81 2.74
N LEU A 253 25.12 10.49 1.66
CA LEU A 253 24.51 11.49 0.78
C LEU A 253 23.53 12.42 1.51
N VAL A 254 22.76 11.88 2.46
CA VAL A 254 21.86 12.64 3.34
C VAL A 254 22.66 13.60 4.23
N GLN A 255 23.75 13.14 4.86
CA GLN A 255 24.61 13.99 5.69
C GLN A 255 25.32 15.08 4.87
N ASP A 256 25.84 14.75 3.70
CA ASP A 256 26.49 15.70 2.78
C ASP A 256 25.49 16.78 2.30
N GLY A 257 24.25 16.38 2.05
CA GLY A 257 23.13 17.28 1.71
C GLY A 257 22.79 18.24 2.85
N ARG A 258 22.96 17.82 4.12
CA ARG A 258 22.84 18.69 5.30
C ARG A 258 24.02 19.67 5.41
N GLY A 259 25.24 19.25 5.04
CA GLY A 259 26.44 20.09 5.05
C GLY A 259 26.44 21.24 4.01
N LYS A 260 25.72 21.09 2.89
CA LYS A 260 25.58 22.14 1.85
C LYS A 260 24.46 23.16 2.12
N ARG A 261 23.72 23.02 3.23
CA ARG A 261 22.55 23.85 3.57
C ARG A 261 22.88 25.17 4.29
N SER A 262 24.12 25.69 4.20
CA SER A 262 24.42 26.99 4.80
C SER A 262 24.03 28.19 3.93
N HIS A 263 24.04 28.12 2.58
CA HIS A 263 23.63 29.27 1.75
C HIS A 263 23.18 28.88 0.33
N LEU A 264 22.07 28.15 0.14
CA LEU A 264 21.47 28.01 -1.19
C LEU A 264 19.94 27.97 -1.14
N THR A 265 19.34 29.15 -1.29
CA THR A 265 18.04 29.34 -1.91
C THR A 265 18.13 28.92 -3.38
N GLN A 266 18.05 27.62 -3.68
CA GLN A 266 17.52 27.06 -4.93
C GLN A 266 17.47 25.52 -4.89
N GLY A 267 16.29 25.04 -4.49
CA GLY A 267 15.63 23.80 -4.90
C GLY A 267 16.46 22.59 -5.32
N TRP A 268 16.41 21.56 -4.48
CA TRP A 268 16.49 20.17 -4.91
C TRP A 268 15.41 19.92 -5.97
N ARG A 269 15.79 19.87 -7.25
CA ARG A 269 14.88 19.55 -8.34
C ARG A 269 14.96 18.05 -8.63
N TRP A 270 13.86 17.35 -8.36
CA TRP A 270 13.59 16.06 -8.97
C TRP A 270 13.76 16.20 -10.49
N PHE A 271 14.67 15.44 -11.09
CA PHE A 271 14.77 15.35 -12.55
C PHE A 271 14.12 14.06 -12.99
N LEU A 272 12.87 14.15 -13.43
CA LEU A 272 12.24 13.12 -14.26
C LEU A 272 12.89 13.20 -15.64
N ARG A 273 13.86 12.33 -15.95
CA ARG A 273 14.22 12.06 -17.35
C ARG A 273 13.59 10.73 -17.77
N PRO A 274 12.57 10.74 -18.65
CA PRO A 274 12.37 9.59 -19.52
C PRO A 274 13.59 9.53 -20.44
N LEU A 275 14.38 8.46 -20.37
CA LEU A 275 15.29 8.15 -21.47
C LEU A 275 14.40 7.81 -22.66
N PHE A 276 14.50 8.64 -23.69
CA PHE A 276 13.80 8.60 -24.99
C PHE A 276 12.98 7.35 -25.31
N GLY A 277 11.67 7.54 -25.52
CA GLY A 277 10.80 6.58 -26.21
C GLY A 277 9.49 6.27 -25.47
N LEU A 278 8.40 6.90 -25.92
CA LEU A 278 6.99 6.56 -25.67
C LEU A 278 6.46 6.62 -24.22
N GLN A 279 5.57 7.60 -24.06
CA GLN A 279 4.68 7.87 -22.95
C GLN A 279 3.80 6.65 -22.64
N THR A 280 4.22 5.82 -21.67
CA THR A 280 3.36 4.81 -21.05
C THR A 280 3.35 5.07 -19.55
N MET A 281 2.14 5.12 -18.97
CA MET A 281 1.92 5.22 -17.52
C MET A 281 2.23 3.88 -16.85
N LEU A 282 3.48 3.43 -16.97
CA LEU A 282 4.03 2.34 -16.19
C LEU A 282 4.78 2.92 -14.96
N PRO A 283 4.89 2.14 -13.87
CA PRO A 283 5.70 2.51 -12.71
C PRO A 283 7.19 2.44 -13.08
N GLY A 284 7.67 3.45 -13.78
CA GLY A 284 9.11 3.65 -13.98
C GLY A 284 9.77 4.17 -12.70
N PRO A 285 11.03 3.82 -12.43
CA PRO A 285 11.77 4.29 -11.26
C PRO A 285 11.95 5.82 -11.29
N VAL A 286 12.03 6.44 -10.11
CA VAL A 286 12.35 7.86 -9.91
C VAL A 286 13.82 8.00 -9.59
N TYR A 287 14.46 9.02 -10.18
CA TYR A 287 15.87 9.32 -9.97
C TYR A 287 16.04 10.63 -9.22
N VAL A 288 16.77 10.60 -8.12
CA VAL A 288 17.17 11.76 -7.32
C VAL A 288 18.66 11.99 -7.52
N ARG A 289 19.05 13.12 -8.13
CA ARG A 289 20.47 13.48 -8.31
C ARG A 289 20.92 14.51 -7.29
N PHE A 290 22.08 14.26 -6.69
CA PHE A 290 22.77 15.17 -5.78
C PHE A 290 23.75 16.02 -6.60
N LYS A 291 23.53 17.33 -6.69
CA LYS A 291 24.52 18.23 -7.31
C LYS A 291 25.62 18.56 -6.29
N SER A 292 26.88 18.23 -6.60
CA SER A 292 28.02 18.95 -6.06
C SER A 292 28.13 20.30 -6.76
N TYR A 293 27.99 21.38 -6.01
CA TYR A 293 28.46 22.67 -6.49
C TYR A 293 29.96 22.72 -6.23
N ASP A 294 30.74 22.79 -7.30
CA ASP A 294 32.15 23.13 -7.22
C ASP A 294 32.26 24.67 -7.20
N TRP A 295 32.75 25.22 -6.09
CA TRP A 295 32.84 26.66 -5.89
C TRP A 295 34.03 27.27 -6.66
N SER A 296 34.92 26.45 -7.23
CA SER A 296 36.15 26.88 -7.90
C SER A 296 35.97 27.39 -9.34
N LEU A 297 34.77 27.27 -9.94
CA LEU A 297 34.54 27.57 -11.35
C LEU A 297 33.74 28.86 -11.63
N ASN A 298 33.37 29.63 -10.60
CA ASN A 298 32.56 30.86 -10.75
C ASN A 298 33.26 32.17 -10.32
N HIS A 299 34.56 32.13 -10.05
CA HIS A 299 35.35 33.33 -9.72
C HIS A 299 36.63 33.42 -10.58
N SER A 300 36.48 33.28 -11.89
CA SER A 300 37.51 33.65 -12.87
C SER A 300 37.01 34.81 -13.72
#